data_AF-A0A379QMQ1-F1
#
_entry.id   AF-A0A379QMQ1-F1
#
_cell.length_a   1.000
_cell.length_b   1.000
_cell.length_c   1.000
_cell.angle_alpha   90.00
_cell.angle_beta   90.00
_cell.angle_gamma   90.00
#
_symmetry.space_group_name_H-M   'P 1'
#
loop_
_entity.id
_entity.type
_entity.pdbx_description
1 polymer ?
#
loop_
_entity_poly.entity_id
_entity_poly.type
_entity_poly.pdbx_seq_one_letter_code
_entity_poly.pdbx_strand_id
1 'polypeptide(L)'
;MARIFLRYPTECVNDAGRMVIRYAPHEIAGFRFDGGQWVSATDIARPGNYEIRCNKCKSNDWTENGRFINEYECGCCGAFITVEPKNEWQN
;
A
#
# COMPACT_ATOMS: atom_id res chain seq x y z
N MET A 1 8.27 4.56 17.00
CA MET A 1 7.52 3.40 16.46
C MET A 1 7.69 3.39 14.94
N ALA A 2 7.62 2.23 14.30
CA ALA A 2 7.61 2.16 12.84
C ALA A 2 6.25 2.59 12.29
N ARG A 3 6.25 3.17 11.10
CA ARG A 3 5.05 3.56 10.35
C ARG A 3 5.17 2.96 8.96
N ILE A 4 4.13 2.27 8.51
CA ILE A 4 4.12 1.59 7.21
C ILE A 4 3.15 2.32 6.30
N PHE A 5 3.57 2.55 5.06
CA PHE A 5 2.79 3.25 4.05
C PHE A 5 2.61 2.38 2.81
N LEU A 6 1.36 2.29 2.34
CA LEU A 6 1.03 1.79 1.01
C LEU A 6 0.76 2.99 0.10
N ARG A 7 1.42 3.04 -1.06
CA ARG A 7 1.18 4.07 -2.07
C ARG A 7 0.31 3.51 -3.18
N TYR A 8 -0.85 4.11 -3.43
CA TYR A 8 -1.76 3.72 -4.51
C TYR A 8 -2.44 4.95 -5.15
N PRO A 9 -2.99 4.82 -6.38
CA PRO A 9 -3.75 5.87 -7.07
C PRO A 9 -4.93 6.37 -6.23
N THR A 10 -5.05 7.68 -6.06
CA THR A 10 -6.16 8.29 -5.31
C THR A 10 -7.02 9.23 -6.15
N GLU A 11 -6.42 9.89 -7.14
CA GLU A 11 -7.14 10.83 -8.00
C GLU A 11 -6.49 10.93 -9.38
N CYS A 12 -7.33 11.11 -10.40
CA CYS A 12 -6.90 11.55 -11.72
C CYS A 12 -6.98 13.08 -11.74
N VAL A 13 -5.86 13.76 -11.90
CA VAL A 13 -5.82 15.23 -12.00
C VAL A 13 -5.42 15.69 -13.38
N ASN A 14 -5.92 16.85 -13.77
CA ASN A 14 -5.44 17.57 -14.94
C ASN A 14 -4.24 18.43 -14.51
N ASP A 15 -3.05 18.09 -14.98
CA ASP A 15 -1.83 18.87 -14.78
C ASP A 15 -1.36 19.43 -16.13
N ALA A 16 -1.51 20.75 -16.29
CA ALA A 16 -1.14 21.48 -17.52
C ALA A 16 -1.72 20.87 -18.83
N GLY A 17 -2.95 20.37 -18.80
CA GLY A 17 -3.62 19.76 -19.96
C GLY A 17 -3.33 18.27 -20.16
N ARG A 18 -2.55 17.65 -19.27
CA ARG A 18 -2.31 16.20 -19.24
C ARG A 18 -3.05 15.57 -18.06
N MET A 19 -3.84 14.53 -18.35
CA MET A 19 -4.38 13.66 -17.29
C MET A 19 -3.24 12.86 -16.68
N VAL A 20 -3.02 13.01 -15.38
CA VAL A 20 -2.02 12.27 -14.60
C VAL A 20 -2.67 11.61 -13.39
N ILE A 21 -2.25 10.38 -13.08
CA ILE A 21 -2.68 9.66 -11.89
C ILE A 21 -1.81 10.10 -10.72
N ARG A 22 -2.43 10.60 -9.66
CA ARG A 22 -1.74 10.90 -8.40
C ARG A 22 -1.79 9.71 -7.47
N TYR A 23 -0.63 9.41 -6.92
CA TYR A 23 -0.45 8.37 -5.93
C TYR A 23 -0.21 9.03 -4.57
N ALA A 24 -0.98 8.63 -3.56
CA ALA A 24 -0.82 9.12 -2.20
C ALA A 24 -0.34 7.99 -1.29
N PRO A 25 0.55 8.27 -0.32
CA PRO A 25 0.91 7.30 0.71
C PRO A 25 -0.17 7.25 1.79
N HIS A 26 -0.67 6.06 2.09
CA HIS A 26 -1.63 5.80 3.15
C HIS A 26 -0.97 4.99 4.25
N GLU A 27 -1.03 5.49 5.48
CA GLU A 27 -0.50 4.75 6.63
C GLU A 27 -1.41 3.56 6.94
N ILE A 28 -0.82 2.39 7.17
CA ILE A 28 -1.52 1.15 7.47
C ILE A 28 -1.01 0.55 8.78
N ALA A 29 -1.85 -0.27 9.42
CA ALA A 29 -1.49 -1.00 10.64
C ALA A 29 -0.66 -2.25 10.32
N GLY A 30 -0.98 -2.93 9.22
CA GLY A 30 -0.26 -4.12 8.78
C GLY A 30 -0.59 -4.55 7.36
N PHE A 31 0.12 -5.56 6.86
CA PHE A 31 -0.08 -6.09 5.51
C PHE A 31 0.32 -7.57 5.41
N ARG A 32 -0.12 -8.23 4.33
CA ARG A 32 0.37 -9.54 3.89
C ARG A 32 0.40 -9.63 2.37
N PHE A 33 1.34 -10.39 1.82
CA PHE A 33 1.41 -10.69 0.40
C PHE A 33 0.77 -12.03 0.07
N ASP A 34 -0.04 -12.09 -0.99
CA ASP A 34 -0.61 -13.33 -1.56
C ASP A 34 -1.17 -14.31 -0.50
N GLY A 35 -1.86 -13.81 0.54
CA GLY A 35 -2.43 -14.64 1.60
C GLY A 35 -1.43 -15.22 2.62
N GLY A 36 -0.17 -14.79 2.56
CA GLY A 36 0.90 -15.20 3.49
C GLY A 36 0.76 -14.61 4.90
N GLN A 37 1.88 -14.62 5.63
CA GLN A 37 1.94 -14.13 7.01
C GLN A 37 1.72 -12.62 7.08
N TRP A 38 0.95 -12.20 8.09
CA TRP A 38 0.76 -10.79 8.43
C TRP A 38 2.03 -10.18 9.04
N VAL A 39 2.29 -8.94 8.65
CA VAL A 39 3.35 -8.09 9.20
C VAL A 39 2.67 -6.83 9.75
N SER A 40 2.77 -6.60 11.06
CA SER A 40 2.28 -5.39 11.71
C SER A 40 3.38 -4.33 11.81
N ALA A 41 2.99 -3.05 11.80
CA ALA A 41 3.89 -1.94 12.13
C ALA A 41 4.53 -2.10 13.51
N THR A 42 3.84 -2.76 14.45
CA THR A 42 4.38 -3.06 15.79
C THR A 42 5.49 -4.10 15.78
N ASP A 43 5.55 -4.95 14.76
CA ASP A 43 6.55 -6.02 14.66
C ASP A 43 7.90 -5.51 14.12
N ILE A 44 7.91 -4.29 13.58
CA ILE A 44 9.12 -3.67 13.03
C ILE A 44 9.92 -3.03 14.17
N ALA A 45 10.98 -3.73 14.60
CA ALA A 45 11.84 -3.32 15.71
C ALA A 45 12.51 -1.94 15.50
N ARG A 46 12.79 -1.56 14.24
CA ARG A 46 13.42 -0.27 13.94
C ARG A 46 12.36 0.80 13.71
N PRO A 47 12.43 1.95 14.42
CA PRO A 47 11.56 3.07 14.12
C PRO A 47 11.92 3.67 12.76
N GLY A 48 10.90 4.16 12.05
CA GLY A 48 11.07 4.74 10.71
C GLY A 48 9.78 4.73 9.91
N ASN A 49 9.82 5.38 8.74
CA ASN A 49 8.76 5.34 7.75
C ASN A 49 9.14 4.33 6.66
N TYR A 50 8.29 3.35 6.40
CA TYR A 50 8.52 2.28 5.46
C TYR A 50 7.47 2.31 4.36
N GLU A 51 7.90 2.34 3.10
CA GLU A 51 7.00 2.17 1.96
C GLU A 51 7.01 0.71 1.49
N ILE A 52 5.83 0.14 1.29
CA ILE A 52 5.71 -1.24 0.82
C ILE A 52 5.92 -1.30 -0.69
N ARG A 53 6.91 -2.08 -1.13
CA ARG A 53 7.11 -2.45 -2.53
C ARG A 53 6.70 -3.89 -2.77
N CYS A 54 6.33 -4.20 -4.01
CA CYS A 54 5.99 -5.55 -4.43
C CYS A 54 7.13 -6.53 -4.07
N ASN A 55 6.82 -7.61 -3.37
CA ASN A 55 7.82 -8.60 -2.98
C ASN A 55 8.41 -9.35 -4.19
N LYS A 56 7.66 -9.51 -5.28
CA LYS A 56 8.09 -10.21 -6.52
C LYS A 56 8.92 -9.33 -7.45
N CYS A 57 8.40 -8.18 -7.88
CA CYS A 57 9.04 -7.33 -8.90
C CYS A 57 9.68 -6.05 -8.35
N LYS A 58 9.54 -5.76 -7.05
CA LYS A 58 10.03 -4.54 -6.38
C LYS A 58 9.40 -3.23 -6.88
N SER A 59 8.41 -3.28 -7.77
CA SER A 59 7.62 -2.12 -8.17
C SER A 59 6.86 -1.53 -6.97
N ASN A 60 6.63 -0.22 -7.02
CA ASN A 60 5.81 0.53 -6.07
C ASN A 60 4.53 1.05 -6.77
N ASP A 61 3.96 0.20 -7.63
CA ASP A 61 2.77 0.50 -8.42
C ASP A 61 1.66 -0.44 -7.96
N TRP A 62 1.00 -0.05 -6.86
CA TRP A 62 -0.14 -0.76 -6.31
C TRP A 62 -1.42 -0.11 -6.80
N THR A 63 -2.33 -0.90 -7.34
CA THR A 63 -3.60 -0.43 -7.88
C THR A 63 -4.76 -1.18 -7.22
N GLU A 64 -5.86 -0.48 -6.97
CA GLU A 64 -7.11 -1.14 -6.62
C GLU A 64 -7.61 -1.94 -7.83
N ASN A 65 -7.98 -3.21 -7.61
CA ASN A 65 -8.57 -4.05 -8.66
C ASN A 65 -10.07 -4.33 -8.44
N GLY A 66 -10.63 -3.85 -7.32
CA GLY A 66 -12.04 -4.00 -6.96
C GLY A 66 -12.46 -5.43 -6.58
N ARG A 67 -11.52 -6.37 -6.44
CA ARG A 67 -11.84 -7.78 -6.12
C ARG A 67 -12.24 -7.96 -4.66
N PHE A 68 -11.49 -7.36 -3.74
CA PHE A 68 -11.74 -7.40 -2.30
C PHE A 68 -11.40 -6.06 -1.65
N ILE A 69 -12.07 -5.75 -0.54
CA ILE A 69 -11.77 -4.56 0.27
C ILE A 69 -10.36 -4.67 0.84
N ASN A 70 -9.59 -3.59 0.77
CA ASN A 70 -8.20 -3.50 1.21
C ASN A 70 -7.23 -4.49 0.50
N GLU A 71 -7.60 -5.01 -0.67
CA GLU A 71 -6.70 -5.76 -1.54
C GLU A 71 -6.24 -4.88 -2.70
N TYR A 72 -4.94 -4.90 -2.96
CA TYR A 72 -4.31 -4.16 -4.04
C TYR A 72 -3.48 -5.10 -4.91
N GLU A 73 -3.47 -4.82 -6.19
CA GLU A 73 -2.73 -5.57 -7.20
C GLU A 73 -1.51 -4.78 -7.65
N CYS A 74 -0.39 -5.46 -7.88
CA CYS A 74 0.79 -4.84 -8.43
C CYS A 74 0.62 -4.66 -9.94
N GLY A 75 0.56 -3.40 -10.41
CA GLY A 75 0.40 -3.06 -11.83
C GLY A 75 1.52 -3.56 -12.76
N CYS A 76 2.66 -3.98 -12.20
CA CYS A 76 3.78 -4.52 -12.98
C CYS A 76 3.75 -6.05 -13.15
N CYS A 77 3.33 -6.81 -12.14
CA CYS A 77 3.44 -8.28 -12.17
C CYS A 77 2.20 -9.05 -11.69
N GLY A 78 1.11 -8.35 -11.34
CA GLY A 78 -0.15 -8.95 -10.91
C GLY A 78 -0.11 -9.62 -9.53
N ALA A 79 0.94 -9.39 -8.72
CA ALA A 79 0.99 -9.90 -7.35
C ALA A 79 0.02 -9.13 -6.44
N PHE A 80 -0.53 -9.78 -5.42
CA PHE A 80 -1.51 -9.17 -4.53
C PHE A 80 -0.94 -8.85 -3.15
N ILE A 81 -1.46 -7.77 -2.57
CA ILE A 81 -1.25 -7.41 -1.17
C ILE A 81 -2.60 -7.13 -0.53
N THR A 82 -2.81 -7.67 0.67
CA THR A 82 -3.92 -7.27 1.54
C THR A 82 -3.38 -6.38 2.65
N VAL A 83 -4.08 -5.29 2.97
CA VAL A 83 -3.69 -4.38 4.05
C VAL A 83 -4.73 -4.29 5.15
N GLU A 84 -4.26 -3.99 6.35
CA GLU A 84 -5.08 -3.58 7.47
C GLU A 84 -4.99 -2.05 7.59
N PRO A 85 -6.08 -1.32 7.35
CA PRO A 85 -6.07 0.14 7.45
C PRO A 85 -5.77 0.56 8.90
N LYS A 86 -5.03 1.66 9.06
CA LYS A 86 -4.79 2.23 10.38
C LYS A 86 -6.04 2.98 10.83
N ASN A 87 -6.79 2.43 11.77
CA ASN A 87 -7.97 3.09 12.30
C ASN A 87 -7.56 4.09 13.40
N GLU A 88 -8.21 5.26 13.47
CA GLU A 88 -7.90 6.31 14.46
C GLU A 88 -8.16 5.88 15.92
N TRP A 89 -8.88 4.77 16.12
CA TRP A 89 -9.26 4.21 17.43
C TRP A 89 -8.22 3.25 18.03
N GLN A 90 -7.08 3.05 17.35
CA GLN A 90 -6.02 2.11 17.76
C GLN A 90 -4.79 2.81 18.36
N ASN A 91 -4.92 4.08 18.78
CA ASN A 91 -3.88 4.86 19.46
C ASN A 91 -3.99 4.77 20.98
#